data_AF-A0A2V8LU66-F1
#
_entry.id   AF-A0A2V8LU66-F1
#
_cell.length_a   1.000
_cell.length_b   1.000
_cell.length_c   1.000
_cell.angle_alpha   90.00
_cell.angle_beta   90.00
_cell.angle_gamma   90.00
#
_symmetry.space_group_name_H-M   'P 1'
#
loop_
_entity.id
_entity.type
_entity.pdbx_description
1 polymer ?
#
loop_
_entity_poly.entity_id
_entity_poly.type
_entity_poly.pdbx_seq_one_letter_code
_entity_poly.pdbx_strand_id
1 'polypeptide(L)'
;MPGSRKRLSFTTRFQRRLSMRMYVLLIPVGMLLMLVSACTAQQPPSAPQKEAAPAGAQVQGDLRQVMRGILYPSSNVIFAVQDKNPAEIKPAADPTTATDPLASTYGGWTAVENAGIALAEAANLLILPGRKCSNGRAVPLQNADWPTLVQGLRDAGMKAYKAAQAKNQDNILDAAGDVTTACENCHSKYREKPGGEADRCM
;
A
#
# COMPACT_ATOMS: atom_id res chain seq x y z
N MET A 1 62.06 -64.80 -13.25
CA MET A 1 60.79 -65.57 -13.18
C MET A 1 59.72 -64.86 -13.99
N PRO A 2 58.82 -65.61 -14.65
CA PRO A 2 58.28 -65.28 -15.97
C PRO A 2 56.80 -64.85 -15.93
N GLY A 3 56.31 -64.29 -17.04
CA GLY A 3 54.90 -63.94 -17.19
C GLY A 3 54.51 -63.45 -18.58
N SER A 4 54.89 -64.20 -19.62
CA SER A 4 54.41 -64.04 -21.00
C SER A 4 52.89 -64.08 -21.10
N ARG A 5 52.30 -63.21 -21.94
CA ARG A 5 51.22 -63.59 -22.87
C ARG A 5 51.10 -62.58 -24.01
N LYS A 6 51.53 -63.01 -25.20
CA LYS A 6 51.20 -62.40 -26.49
C LYS A 6 49.74 -62.73 -26.87
N ARG A 7 49.01 -61.80 -27.50
CA ARG A 7 48.02 -62.15 -28.53
C ARG A 7 47.89 -61.08 -29.63
N LEU A 8 48.11 -61.58 -30.86
CA LEU A 8 47.43 -61.35 -32.14
C LEU A 8 47.08 -59.91 -32.57
N SER A 9 47.68 -59.34 -33.62
CA SER A 9 47.53 -59.64 -35.07
C SER A 9 46.25 -59.05 -35.68
N PHE A 10 46.40 -58.03 -36.54
CA PHE A 10 45.89 -57.92 -37.92
C PHE A 10 45.95 -56.44 -38.35
N THR A 11 46.96 -56.07 -39.13
CA THR A 11 46.87 -55.71 -40.56
C THR A 11 46.32 -54.30 -40.86
N THR A 12 47.11 -53.37 -41.39
CA THR A 12 47.54 -53.21 -42.80
C THR A 12 46.62 -52.25 -43.57
N ARG A 13 47.18 -51.10 -43.98
CA ARG A 13 46.80 -50.32 -45.18
C ARG A 13 45.33 -49.84 -45.31
N PHE A 14 44.87 -48.94 -44.44
CA PHE A 14 43.67 -48.13 -44.76
C PHE A 14 43.70 -46.69 -44.23
N GLN A 15 44.84 -46.15 -43.78
CA GLN A 15 44.88 -44.81 -43.17
C GLN A 15 45.24 -43.65 -44.10
N ARG A 16 45.34 -43.84 -45.42
CA ARG A 16 45.90 -42.81 -46.33
C ARG A 16 44.95 -42.20 -47.37
N ARG A 17 43.66 -42.54 -47.38
CA ARG A 17 42.69 -41.97 -48.35
C ARG A 17 41.55 -41.14 -47.76
N LEU A 18 41.41 -41.04 -46.43
CA LEU A 18 40.27 -40.36 -45.80
C LEU A 18 40.50 -38.86 -45.49
N SER A 19 41.73 -38.36 -45.58
CA SER A 19 42.08 -37.00 -45.12
C SER A 19 41.82 -35.87 -46.14
N MET A 20 41.49 -36.17 -47.40
CA MET A 20 41.48 -35.16 -48.47
C MET A 20 40.09 -34.89 -49.08
N ARG A 21 39.06 -35.67 -48.71
CA ARG A 21 37.68 -35.50 -49.19
C ARG A 21 36.75 -34.75 -48.23
N MET A 22 37.16 -34.54 -46.97
CA MET A 22 36.31 -33.89 -45.96
C MET A 22 36.48 -32.37 -45.87
N TYR A 23 37.50 -31.80 -46.52
CA TYR A 23 37.76 -30.34 -46.51
C TYR A 23 37.17 -29.59 -47.72
N VAL A 24 36.63 -30.29 -48.72
CA VAL A 24 36.09 -29.66 -49.94
C VAL A 24 34.57 -29.37 -49.85
N LEU A 25 33.89 -29.87 -48.81
CA LEU A 25 32.44 -29.69 -48.63
C LEU A 25 32.04 -28.73 -47.48
N LEU A 26 33.01 -28.14 -46.77
CA LEU A 26 32.76 -27.19 -45.66
C LEU A 26 33.03 -25.71 -46.04
N ILE A 27 33.09 -25.41 -47.34
CA ILE A 27 33.34 -24.05 -47.84
C ILE A 27 32.08 -23.33 -48.39
N PRO A 28 31.02 -23.98 -48.93
CA PRO A 28 29.90 -23.21 -49.47
C PRO A 28 28.80 -22.88 -48.44
N VAL A 29 28.78 -23.50 -47.25
CA VAL A 29 27.71 -23.28 -46.25
C VAL A 29 27.98 -22.06 -45.35
N GLY A 30 29.25 -21.67 -45.17
CA GLY A 30 29.61 -20.47 -44.40
C GLY A 30 29.35 -19.15 -45.13
N MET A 31 29.29 -19.15 -46.46
CA MET A 31 29.16 -17.94 -47.27
C MET A 31 27.71 -17.55 -47.56
N LEU A 32 26.73 -18.44 -47.31
CA LEU A 32 25.30 -18.16 -47.48
C LEU A 32 24.63 -17.64 -46.19
N LEU A 33 25.31 -17.71 -45.04
CA LEU A 33 24.85 -17.14 -43.76
C LEU A 33 25.30 -15.68 -43.54
N MET A 34 26.10 -15.11 -44.45
CA MET A 34 26.59 -13.71 -44.37
C MET A 34 25.81 -12.70 -45.23
N LEU A 35 24.60 -13.02 -45.69
CA LEU A 35 23.80 -12.13 -46.57
C LEU A 35 22.45 -11.66 -45.99
N VAL A 36 22.17 -11.91 -44.71
CA VAL A 36 20.93 -11.42 -44.04
C VAL A 36 21.21 -10.21 -43.10
N SER A 37 22.46 -9.74 -43.01
CA SER A 37 22.87 -8.70 -42.08
C SER A 37 22.88 -7.28 -42.68
N ALA A 38 21.90 -6.95 -43.53
CA ALA A 38 21.84 -5.64 -44.20
C ALA A 38 20.42 -5.06 -44.33
N CYS A 39 19.57 -5.24 -43.31
CA CYS A 39 18.31 -4.50 -43.17
C CYS A 39 18.01 -4.17 -41.70
N THR A 40 18.96 -3.59 -40.97
CA THR A 40 18.63 -2.81 -39.77
C THR A 40 18.29 -1.40 -40.23
N ALA A 41 17.00 -1.15 -40.49
CA ALA A 41 16.50 0.22 -40.55
C ALA A 41 16.78 0.86 -39.19
N GLN A 42 17.67 1.85 -39.16
CA GLN A 42 17.98 2.63 -37.98
C GLN A 42 16.68 3.34 -37.56
N GLN A 43 16.01 2.83 -36.52
CA GLN A 43 14.87 3.54 -35.95
C GLN A 43 15.37 4.94 -35.53
N PRO A 44 14.69 6.02 -35.97
CA PRO A 44 15.02 7.35 -35.48
C PRO A 44 14.94 7.32 -33.93
N PRO A 45 15.88 7.98 -33.24
CA PRO A 45 15.85 8.03 -31.78
C PRO A 45 14.46 8.48 -31.35
N SER A 46 13.82 7.67 -30.50
CA SER A 46 12.54 7.99 -29.90
C SER A 46 12.71 9.36 -29.24
N ALA A 47 11.90 10.35 -29.63
CA ALA A 47 11.86 11.60 -28.90
C ALA A 47 11.62 11.27 -27.42
N PRO A 48 12.29 11.94 -26.46
CA PRO A 48 12.04 11.72 -25.04
C PRO A 48 10.54 11.91 -24.81
N GLN A 49 9.85 10.80 -24.54
CA GLN A 49 8.46 10.85 -24.16
C GLN A 49 8.45 11.62 -22.85
N LYS A 50 7.86 12.81 -22.85
CA LYS A 50 7.73 13.64 -21.65
C LYS A 50 6.96 12.79 -20.65
N GLU A 51 7.67 12.17 -19.73
CA GLU A 51 7.12 11.30 -18.72
C GLU A 51 6.09 12.16 -17.98
N ALA A 52 4.81 11.78 -18.07
CA ALA A 52 3.77 12.49 -17.38
C ALA A 52 4.13 12.43 -15.90
N ALA A 53 4.33 13.59 -15.27
CA ALA A 53 4.58 13.64 -13.84
C ALA A 53 3.51 12.80 -13.14
N PRO A 54 3.88 11.95 -12.16
CA PRO A 54 2.91 11.10 -11.48
C PRO A 54 1.76 11.96 -11.01
N ALA A 55 0.53 11.57 -11.39
CA ALA A 55 -0.65 12.27 -10.93
C ALA A 55 -0.63 12.27 -9.39
N GLY A 56 -0.53 13.45 -8.80
CA GLY A 56 -0.57 13.60 -7.34
C GLY A 56 -1.85 13.01 -6.76
N ALA A 57 -1.85 12.76 -5.44
CA ALA A 57 -3.02 12.25 -4.73
C ALA A 57 -4.26 13.11 -5.03
N GLN A 58 -5.35 12.47 -5.47
CA GLN A 58 -6.59 13.15 -5.82
C GLN A 58 -7.43 13.43 -4.57
N VAL A 59 -8.01 14.63 -4.50
CA VAL A 59 -8.96 15.02 -3.45
C VAL A 59 -10.36 15.04 -4.03
N GLN A 60 -11.22 14.13 -3.54
CA GLN A 60 -12.60 13.97 -4.03
C GLN A 60 -13.65 14.78 -3.25
N GLY A 61 -13.45 14.95 -1.95
CA GLY A 61 -14.43 15.58 -1.06
C GLY A 61 -13.81 16.70 -0.22
N ASP A 62 -14.68 17.50 0.39
CA ASP A 62 -14.26 18.47 1.40
C ASP A 62 -13.83 17.78 2.71
N LEU A 63 -13.27 18.56 3.63
CA LEU A 63 -12.83 18.07 4.93
C LEU A 63 -13.98 17.52 5.79
N ARG A 64 -15.16 18.16 5.78
CA ARG A 64 -16.34 17.69 6.52
C ARG A 64 -16.79 16.32 6.05
N GLN A 65 -16.77 16.08 4.75
CA GLN A 65 -17.14 14.79 4.15
C GLN A 65 -16.18 13.68 4.57
N VAL A 66 -14.86 13.93 4.61
CA VAL A 66 -13.88 12.96 5.13
C VAL A 66 -14.08 12.71 6.61
N MET A 67 -14.25 13.77 7.41
CA MET A 67 -14.52 13.66 8.84
C MET A 67 -15.76 12.80 9.11
N ARG A 68 -16.88 13.11 8.45
CA ARG A 68 -18.14 12.38 8.61
C ARG A 68 -18.08 10.95 8.06
N GLY A 69 -17.42 10.75 6.93
CA GLY A 69 -17.45 9.48 6.19
C GLY A 69 -16.50 8.42 6.74
N ILE A 70 -15.42 8.83 7.41
CA ILE A 70 -14.36 7.92 7.84
C ILE A 70 -14.04 8.08 9.33
N LEU A 71 -13.71 9.30 9.76
CA LEU A 71 -13.22 9.52 11.12
C LEU A 71 -14.33 9.39 12.17
N TYR A 72 -15.51 9.94 11.89
CA TYR A 72 -16.66 9.87 12.79
C TYR A 72 -17.14 8.44 13.06
N PRO A 73 -17.45 7.59 12.06
CA PRO A 73 -17.87 6.21 12.34
C PRO A 73 -16.77 5.41 13.04
N SER A 74 -15.50 5.61 12.69
CA SER A 74 -14.37 4.90 13.33
C SER A 74 -14.19 5.31 14.80
N SER A 75 -14.20 6.61 15.09
CA SER A 75 -14.10 7.11 16.47
C SER A 75 -15.26 6.63 17.34
N ASN A 76 -16.49 6.59 16.81
CA ASN A 76 -17.64 6.07 17.56
C ASN A 76 -17.49 4.61 17.96
N VAL A 77 -16.85 3.76 17.13
CA VAL A 77 -16.56 2.36 17.51
C VAL A 77 -15.60 2.31 18.71
N ILE A 78 -14.57 3.16 18.70
CA ILE A 78 -13.60 3.24 19.81
C ILE A 78 -14.27 3.81 21.06
N PHE A 79 -15.10 4.84 20.96
CA PHE A 79 -15.78 5.42 22.12
C PHE A 79 -16.81 4.48 22.72
N ALA A 80 -17.49 3.66 21.90
CA ALA A 80 -18.47 2.69 22.37
C ALA A 80 -17.89 1.63 23.32
N VAL A 81 -16.58 1.39 23.28
CA VAL A 81 -15.93 0.40 24.17
C VAL A 81 -15.89 0.85 25.63
N GLN A 82 -16.13 2.14 25.89
CA GLN A 82 -16.21 2.70 27.24
C GLN A 82 -17.42 2.15 28.00
N ASP A 83 -18.52 1.90 27.28
CA ASP A 83 -19.76 1.39 27.84
C ASP A 83 -19.95 -0.11 27.59
N LYS A 84 -19.26 -0.67 26.58
CA LYS A 84 -19.47 -2.04 26.10
C LYS A 84 -18.15 -2.76 25.91
N ASN A 85 -17.92 -3.84 26.65
CA ASN A 85 -16.79 -4.73 26.39
C ASN A 85 -16.94 -5.38 25.00
N PRO A 86 -16.01 -5.17 24.04
CA PRO A 86 -16.12 -5.75 22.70
C PRO A 86 -16.16 -7.28 22.68
N ALA A 87 -15.67 -7.96 23.73
CA ALA A 87 -15.72 -9.41 23.86
C ALA A 87 -17.13 -9.96 24.15
N GLU A 88 -18.04 -9.11 24.64
CA GLU A 88 -19.39 -9.51 25.08
C GLU A 88 -20.47 -9.24 24.02
N ILE A 89 -20.10 -8.55 22.94
CA ILE A 89 -21.02 -8.17 21.86
C ILE A 89 -21.23 -9.37 20.93
N LYS A 90 -22.48 -9.81 20.83
CA LYS A 90 -22.89 -10.86 19.91
C LYS A 90 -23.07 -10.28 18.50
N PRO A 91 -22.69 -11.01 17.44
CA PRO A 91 -23.02 -10.62 16.08
C PRO A 91 -24.53 -10.41 15.89
N ALA A 92 -24.89 -9.52 14.98
CA ALA A 92 -26.27 -9.32 14.57
C ALA A 92 -26.84 -10.59 13.89
N ALA A 93 -28.17 -10.64 13.72
CA ALA A 93 -28.83 -11.76 13.02
C ALA A 93 -28.32 -11.93 11.58
N ASP A 94 -28.04 -10.82 10.90
CA ASP A 94 -27.30 -10.77 9.64
C ASP A 94 -26.09 -9.83 9.82
N PRO A 95 -24.89 -10.38 10.15
CA PRO A 95 -23.68 -9.57 10.35
C PRO A 95 -23.20 -8.84 9.09
N THR A 96 -23.62 -9.25 7.90
CA THR A 96 -23.15 -8.66 6.63
C THR A 96 -23.83 -7.32 6.32
N THR A 97 -25.02 -7.10 6.88
CA THR A 97 -25.82 -5.88 6.70
C THR A 97 -25.98 -5.09 8.00
N ALA A 98 -25.27 -5.48 9.06
CA ALA A 98 -25.32 -4.83 10.36
C ALA A 98 -24.86 -3.35 10.28
N THR A 99 -25.66 -2.46 10.88
CA THR A 99 -25.34 -1.03 10.97
C THR A 99 -24.47 -0.68 12.17
N ASP A 100 -24.45 -1.53 13.20
CA ASP A 100 -23.48 -1.44 14.30
C ASP A 100 -22.21 -2.20 13.91
N PRO A 101 -21.07 -1.51 13.71
CA PRO A 101 -19.82 -2.17 13.34
C PRO A 101 -19.39 -3.22 14.35
N LEU A 102 -19.69 -3.03 15.65
CA LEU A 102 -19.34 -3.97 16.72
C LEU A 102 -20.11 -5.29 16.62
N ALA A 103 -21.25 -5.33 15.93
CA ALA A 103 -22.06 -6.53 15.70
C ALA A 103 -21.97 -7.06 14.26
N SER A 104 -21.14 -6.44 13.41
CA SER A 104 -20.97 -6.82 12.01
C SER A 104 -20.15 -8.11 11.82
N THR A 105 -19.95 -8.53 10.56
CA THR A 105 -19.05 -9.64 10.19
C THR A 105 -17.65 -9.49 10.79
N TYR A 106 -17.17 -8.26 10.94
CA TYR A 106 -15.90 -7.93 11.57
C TYR A 106 -16.12 -7.24 12.92
N GLY A 107 -17.04 -7.76 13.73
CA GLY A 107 -17.45 -7.20 15.02
C GLY A 107 -16.45 -7.34 16.17
N GLY A 108 -16.91 -6.98 17.37
CA GLY A 108 -16.13 -7.04 18.61
C GLY A 108 -14.77 -6.35 18.51
N TRP A 109 -13.72 -7.03 18.98
CA TRP A 109 -12.35 -6.50 18.93
C TRP A 109 -11.84 -6.20 17.53
N THR A 110 -12.26 -6.98 16.51
CA THR A 110 -11.87 -6.71 15.13
C THR A 110 -12.46 -5.40 14.61
N ALA A 111 -13.67 -5.02 15.05
CA ALA A 111 -14.24 -3.72 14.70
C ALA A 111 -13.43 -2.57 15.29
N VAL A 112 -12.98 -2.72 16.55
CA VAL A 112 -12.14 -1.74 17.22
C VAL A 112 -10.75 -1.65 16.56
N GLU A 113 -10.18 -2.77 16.17
CA GLU A 113 -8.92 -2.83 15.40
C GLU A 113 -9.06 -2.08 14.07
N ASN A 114 -10.10 -2.40 13.30
CA ASN A 114 -10.41 -1.75 12.02
C ASN A 114 -10.63 -0.25 12.18
N ALA A 115 -11.33 0.17 13.25
CA ALA A 115 -11.55 1.57 13.56
C ALA A 115 -10.25 2.32 13.91
N GLY A 116 -9.38 1.70 14.71
CA GLY A 116 -8.08 2.27 15.09
C GLY A 116 -7.18 2.51 13.89
N ILE A 117 -7.04 1.51 13.02
CA ILE A 117 -6.23 1.65 11.80
C ILE A 117 -6.88 2.63 10.80
N ALA A 118 -8.20 2.65 10.69
CA ALA A 118 -8.91 3.61 9.85
C ALA A 118 -8.65 5.05 10.30
N LEU A 119 -8.64 5.35 11.61
CA LEU A 119 -8.28 6.68 12.10
C LEU A 119 -6.83 7.05 11.78
N ALA A 120 -5.90 6.12 12.03
CA ALA A 120 -4.48 6.35 11.80
C ALA A 120 -4.17 6.62 10.32
N GLU A 121 -4.78 5.86 9.40
CA GLU A 121 -4.61 6.05 7.96
C GLU A 121 -5.39 7.25 7.44
N ALA A 122 -6.60 7.51 7.93
CA ALA A 122 -7.41 8.65 7.52
C ALA A 122 -6.73 10.00 7.86
N ALA A 123 -5.83 10.04 8.85
CA ALA A 123 -5.00 11.20 9.13
C ALA A 123 -4.21 11.68 7.89
N ASN A 124 -3.79 10.76 7.00
CA ASN A 124 -3.15 11.11 5.72
C ASN A 124 -4.05 11.98 4.83
N LEU A 125 -5.36 11.76 4.87
CA LEU A 125 -6.32 12.47 4.05
C LEU A 125 -6.48 13.94 4.47
N LEU A 126 -6.11 14.27 5.71
CA LEU A 126 -6.24 15.60 6.31
C LEU A 126 -5.11 16.55 5.90
N ILE A 127 -4.05 16.03 5.26
CA ILE A 127 -2.88 16.80 4.81
C ILE A 127 -2.73 16.84 3.29
N LEU A 128 -3.66 16.25 2.54
CA LEU A 128 -3.61 16.29 1.08
C LEU A 128 -3.80 17.72 0.56
N PRO A 129 -2.90 18.23 -0.30
CA PRO A 129 -3.04 19.55 -0.88
C PRO A 129 -4.30 19.64 -1.75
N GLY A 130 -4.86 20.85 -1.84
CA GLY A 130 -6.05 21.11 -2.65
C GLY A 130 -7.39 20.82 -1.97
N ARG A 131 -7.40 20.14 -0.82
CA ARG A 131 -8.64 19.91 -0.05
C ARG A 131 -9.25 21.23 0.41
N LYS A 132 -10.55 21.35 0.17
CA LYS A 132 -11.37 22.45 0.67
C LYS A 132 -12.08 22.06 1.94
N CYS A 133 -12.36 23.07 2.74
CA CYS A 133 -13.32 22.99 3.82
C CYS A 133 -14.74 23.25 3.28
N SER A 134 -15.77 22.95 4.07
CA SER A 134 -17.18 23.03 3.66
C SER A 134 -17.61 24.41 3.15
N ASN A 135 -16.98 25.48 3.65
CA ASN A 135 -17.21 26.85 3.19
C ASN A 135 -16.38 27.25 1.95
N GLY A 136 -15.72 26.30 1.29
CA GLY A 136 -14.92 26.52 0.07
C GLY A 136 -13.50 27.03 0.30
N ARG A 137 -13.11 27.43 1.53
CA ARG A 137 -11.73 27.83 1.85
C ARG A 137 -10.81 26.61 1.87
N ALA A 138 -9.51 26.79 1.69
CA ALA A 138 -8.54 25.70 1.81
C ALA A 138 -8.45 25.19 3.26
N VAL A 139 -8.17 23.89 3.44
CA VAL A 139 -7.74 23.31 4.72
C VAL A 139 -6.45 24.03 5.22
N PRO A 140 -6.24 24.24 6.54
CA PRO A 140 -5.17 25.10 7.05
C PRO A 140 -3.82 24.38 7.08
N LEU A 141 -3.41 23.80 5.95
CA LEU A 141 -2.16 23.03 5.86
C LEU A 141 -0.92 23.85 6.20
N GLN A 142 -1.01 25.18 6.08
CA GLN A 142 0.08 26.11 6.38
C GLN A 142 0.10 26.56 7.85
N ASN A 143 -0.92 26.22 8.64
CA ASN A 143 -0.91 26.55 10.06
C ASN A 143 0.08 25.61 10.76
N ALA A 144 1.02 26.18 11.51
CA ALA A 144 2.13 25.43 12.11
C ALA A 144 1.70 24.29 13.05
N ASP A 145 0.53 24.42 13.68
CA ASP A 145 -0.06 23.40 14.55
C ASP A 145 -0.71 22.24 13.78
N TRP A 146 -1.16 22.45 12.53
CA TRP A 146 -1.94 21.46 11.79
C TRP A 146 -1.23 20.10 11.65
N PRO A 147 0.06 20.04 11.24
CA PRO A 147 0.77 18.75 11.15
C PRO A 147 0.88 18.04 12.50
N THR A 148 1.12 18.78 13.59
CA THR A 148 1.20 18.24 14.95
C THR A 148 -0.13 17.66 15.40
N LEU A 149 -1.23 18.37 15.12
CA LEU A 149 -2.57 17.90 15.45
C LEU A 149 -2.95 16.62 14.68
N VAL A 150 -2.62 16.57 13.38
CA VAL A 150 -2.82 15.38 12.55
C VAL A 150 -1.98 14.21 13.04
N GLN A 151 -0.74 14.47 13.48
CA GLN A 151 0.11 13.44 14.06
C GLN A 151 -0.47 12.89 15.37
N GLY A 152 -0.99 13.75 16.25
CA GLY A 152 -1.65 13.32 17.49
C GLY A 152 -2.85 12.40 17.24
N LEU A 153 -3.66 12.69 16.22
CA LEU A 153 -4.74 11.79 15.79
C LEU A 153 -4.21 10.44 15.29
N ARG A 154 -3.12 10.45 14.51
CA ARG A 154 -2.51 9.21 14.01
C ARG A 154 -2.03 8.35 15.16
N ASP A 155 -1.35 8.95 16.13
CA ASP A 155 -0.80 8.26 17.29
C ASP A 155 -1.93 7.68 18.17
N ALA A 156 -2.99 8.44 18.40
CA ALA A 156 -4.17 7.96 19.13
C ALA A 156 -4.86 6.78 18.42
N GLY A 157 -5.03 6.86 17.09
CA GLY A 157 -5.55 5.75 16.28
C GLY A 157 -4.67 4.50 16.38
N MET A 158 -3.35 4.66 16.32
CA MET A 158 -2.40 3.55 16.47
C MET A 158 -2.39 2.95 17.88
N LYS A 159 -2.62 3.77 18.93
CA LYS A 159 -2.79 3.26 20.30
C LYS A 159 -4.05 2.41 20.40
N ALA A 160 -5.17 2.88 19.85
CA ALA A 160 -6.42 2.13 19.82
C ALA A 160 -6.28 0.81 19.03
N TYR A 161 -5.62 0.86 17.86
CA TYR A 161 -5.30 -0.33 17.06
C TYR A 161 -4.53 -1.38 17.87
N LYS A 162 -3.44 -0.98 18.54
CA LYS A 162 -2.61 -1.89 19.35
C LYS A 162 -3.38 -2.43 20.56
N ALA A 163 -4.17 -1.61 21.23
CA ALA A 163 -5.01 -2.04 22.35
C ALA A 163 -6.04 -3.09 21.90
N ALA A 164 -6.63 -2.91 20.72
CA ALA A 164 -7.56 -3.85 20.13
C ALA A 164 -6.92 -5.18 19.74
N GLN A 165 -5.72 -5.15 19.15
CA GLN A 165 -4.95 -6.37 18.86
C GLN A 165 -4.63 -7.17 20.12
N ALA A 166 -4.32 -6.48 21.21
CA ALA A 166 -4.09 -7.08 22.52
C ALA A 166 -5.38 -7.49 23.25
N LYS A 167 -6.56 -7.11 22.72
CA LYS A 167 -7.88 -7.31 23.34
C LYS A 167 -7.92 -6.86 24.80
N ASN A 168 -7.27 -5.73 25.10
CA ASN A 168 -7.08 -5.24 26.46
C ASN A 168 -8.05 -4.08 26.74
N GLN A 169 -8.98 -4.31 27.67
CA GLN A 169 -10.03 -3.34 28.01
C GLN A 169 -9.45 -2.05 28.60
N ASP A 170 -8.52 -2.15 29.56
CA ASP A 170 -7.94 -0.95 30.20
C ASP A 170 -7.18 -0.10 29.18
N ASN A 171 -6.38 -0.73 28.34
CA ASN A 171 -5.61 -0.03 27.30
C ASN A 171 -6.51 0.65 26.26
N ILE A 172 -7.67 0.07 25.93
CA ILE A 172 -8.57 0.70 24.96
C ILE A 172 -9.35 1.86 25.59
N LEU A 173 -9.64 1.83 26.89
CA LEU A 173 -10.22 2.96 27.61
C LEU A 173 -9.25 4.15 27.61
N ASP A 174 -7.97 3.90 27.91
CA ASP A 174 -6.92 4.93 27.81
C ASP A 174 -6.78 5.46 26.38
N ALA A 175 -6.85 4.58 25.38
CA ALA A 175 -6.79 4.99 23.98
C ALA A 175 -8.01 5.84 23.56
N ALA A 176 -9.21 5.52 24.07
CA ALA A 176 -10.41 6.31 23.82
C ALA A 176 -10.29 7.74 24.40
N GLY A 177 -9.66 7.89 25.58
CA GLY A 177 -9.31 9.19 26.14
C GLY A 177 -8.35 9.99 25.25
N ASP A 178 -7.33 9.33 24.71
CA ASP A 178 -6.37 9.97 23.79
C ASP A 178 -7.04 10.37 22.46
N VAL A 179 -7.93 9.54 21.92
CA VAL A 179 -8.72 9.88 20.72
C VAL A 179 -9.60 11.10 20.98
N THR A 180 -10.26 11.16 22.14
CA THR A 180 -11.06 12.33 22.56
C THR A 180 -10.21 13.59 22.55
N THR A 181 -9.06 13.54 23.23
CA THR A 181 -8.10 14.66 23.30
C THR A 181 -7.61 15.08 21.91
N ALA A 182 -7.25 14.12 21.06
CA ALA A 182 -6.80 14.40 19.69
C ALA A 182 -7.88 15.09 18.84
N CYS A 183 -9.14 14.67 18.97
CA CYS A 183 -10.26 15.32 18.30
C CYS A 183 -10.48 16.75 18.80
N GLU A 184 -10.47 16.97 20.12
CA GLU A 184 -10.68 18.28 20.75
C GLU A 184 -9.60 19.30 20.40
N ASN A 185 -8.33 18.87 20.32
CA ASN A 185 -7.21 19.73 19.96
C ASN A 185 -7.38 20.39 18.58
N CYS A 186 -8.03 19.70 17.63
CA CYS A 186 -8.44 20.28 16.35
C CYS A 186 -9.76 21.05 16.45
N HIS A 187 -10.78 20.44 17.03
CA HIS A 187 -12.16 20.94 16.96
C HIS A 187 -12.36 22.24 17.75
N SER A 188 -11.71 22.41 18.90
CA SER A 188 -11.77 23.64 19.69
C SER A 188 -11.28 24.88 18.92
N LYS A 189 -10.37 24.68 17.96
CA LYS A 189 -9.80 25.76 17.12
C LYS A 189 -10.48 25.91 15.77
N TYR A 190 -10.79 24.80 15.10
CA TYR A 190 -11.21 24.78 13.69
C TYR A 190 -12.68 24.36 13.48
N ARG A 191 -13.44 24.08 14.54
CA ARG A 191 -14.85 23.65 14.50
C ARG A 191 -15.80 24.48 15.37
N GLU A 192 -15.41 24.85 16.59
CA GLU A 192 -16.36 25.28 17.62
C GLU A 192 -16.38 26.79 17.91
N LYS A 193 -16.57 27.69 16.92
CA LYS A 193 -16.99 29.10 17.16
C LYS A 193 -17.67 29.75 15.95
N PRO A 194 -18.86 30.38 16.12
CA PRO A 194 -19.50 31.15 15.07
C PRO A 194 -18.62 32.29 14.53
N GLY A 195 -18.47 32.39 13.20
CA GLY A 195 -17.97 33.58 12.51
C GLY A 195 -16.45 33.77 12.43
N GLY A 196 -15.63 32.76 12.78
CA GLY A 196 -14.16 32.82 12.73
C GLY A 196 -13.50 31.81 11.76
N GLU A 197 -12.18 31.59 11.90
CA GLU A 197 -11.50 30.40 11.33
C GLU A 197 -12.13 29.07 11.79
N ALA A 198 -12.98 29.13 12.82
CA ALA A 198 -13.59 28.03 13.52
C ALA A 198 -14.85 27.45 12.84
N ASP A 199 -15.58 28.16 11.98
CA ASP A 199 -16.64 27.54 11.15
C ASP A 199 -16.08 27.06 9.80
N ARG A 200 -14.77 27.17 9.62
CA ARG A 200 -14.19 27.05 8.29
C ARG A 200 -14.36 25.66 7.73
N CYS A 201 -14.10 24.66 8.56
CA CYS A 201 -14.01 23.25 8.19
C CYS A 201 -15.09 22.38 8.80
N MET A 202 -16.14 23.03 9.33
CA MET A 202 -17.32 22.39 9.86
C MET A 202 -18.13 21.70 8.79
#